data_AF-A0A3N9X3A2-F1
#
_entry.id   AF-A0A3N9X3A2-F1
#
_cell.length_a   1.000
_cell.length_b   1.000
_cell.length_c   1.000
_cell.angle_alpha   90.00
_cell.angle_beta   90.00
_cell.angle_gamma   90.00
#
_symmetry.space_group_name_H-M   'P 1'
#
loop_
_entity.id
_entity.type
_entity.pdbx_description
1 polymer ?
#
loop_
_entity_poly.entity_id
_entity_poly.type
_entity_poly.pdbx_seq_one_letter_code
_entity_poly.pdbx_strand_id
1 'polypeptide(L)'
;MTSDEFAWGYAIRRQWADGCHDLFGFTPDAQTAQRRLDRDRRYWHRGPVRPAAVYLVPANAADVSRHPVDGCQLSCCPNTPGRGQR
;
A
#
# COMPACT_ATOMS: atom_id res chain seq x y z
N MET A 1 -18.90 -8.11 -17.15
CA MET A 1 -18.04 -7.12 -16.49
C MET A 1 -17.92 -7.53 -15.03
N THR A 2 -16.82 -8.15 -14.64
CA THR A 2 -16.60 -8.57 -13.25
C THR A 2 -16.14 -7.36 -12.44
N SER A 3 -16.81 -7.16 -11.31
CA SER A 3 -16.92 -5.96 -10.49
C SER A 3 -15.66 -5.52 -9.72
N ASP A 4 -14.45 -5.74 -10.26
CA ASP A 4 -13.20 -5.33 -9.60
C ASP A 4 -13.10 -3.80 -9.43
N GLU A 5 -13.82 -3.03 -10.24
CA GLU A 5 -13.89 -1.56 -10.11
C GLU A 5 -14.55 -1.08 -8.80
N PHE A 6 -15.24 -1.96 -8.07
CA PHE A 6 -15.90 -1.65 -6.80
C PHE A 6 -15.38 -2.48 -5.62
N ALA A 7 -14.35 -3.30 -5.82
CA ALA A 7 -13.81 -4.15 -4.77
C ALA A 7 -12.97 -3.31 -3.79
N TRP A 8 -13.51 -3.09 -2.60
CA TRP A 8 -12.80 -2.48 -1.49
C TRP A 8 -12.08 -3.53 -0.65
N GLY A 9 -10.87 -3.17 -0.21
CA GLY A 9 -10.03 -4.04 0.60
C GLY A 9 -8.86 -3.27 1.16
N TYR A 10 -7.71 -3.95 1.28
CA TYR A 10 -6.50 -3.42 1.87
C TYR A 10 -5.33 -3.54 0.90
N ALA A 11 -4.48 -2.52 0.88
CA ALA A 11 -3.22 -2.51 0.16
C ALA A 11 -2.07 -2.07 1.07
N ILE A 12 -0.86 -2.44 0.69
CA ILE A 12 0.35 -1.96 1.33
C ILE A 12 0.74 -0.65 0.66
N ARG A 13 0.89 0.39 1.47
CA ARG A 13 1.52 1.66 1.08
C ARG A 13 2.92 1.71 1.66
N ARG A 14 3.92 1.80 0.79
CA ARG A 14 5.31 1.97 1.17
C ARG A 14 5.77 3.37 0.80
N GLN A 15 6.27 4.12 1.77
CA GLN A 15 6.78 5.47 1.56
C GLN A 15 8.31 5.46 1.57
N TRP A 16 8.92 6.14 0.60
CA TRP A 16 10.35 6.29 0.44
C TRP A 16 10.84 7.64 0.99
N ALA A 17 12.14 7.75 1.24
CA ALA A 17 12.74 8.94 1.86
C ALA A 17 12.72 10.18 0.97
N ASP A 18 12.61 10.00 -0.34
CA ASP A 18 12.46 11.06 -1.36
C ASP A 18 11.01 11.57 -1.49
N GLY A 19 10.08 11.01 -0.71
CA GLY A 19 8.65 11.35 -0.75
C GLY A 19 7.84 10.53 -1.74
N CYS A 20 8.46 9.67 -2.56
CA CYS A 20 7.77 8.74 -3.43
C CYS A 20 7.05 7.65 -2.62
N HIS A 21 6.06 6.99 -3.23
CA HIS A 21 5.42 5.85 -2.60
C HIS A 21 4.98 4.76 -3.58
N ASP A 22 4.98 3.52 -3.09
CA ASP A 22 4.39 2.38 -3.78
C ASP A 22 3.03 2.07 -3.15
N LEU A 23 2.11 1.57 -3.97
CA LEU A 23 0.84 1.00 -3.53
C LEU A 23 0.67 -0.37 -4.19
N PHE A 24 0.63 -1.45 -3.41
CA PHE A 24 0.63 -2.80 -3.95
C PHE A 24 0.01 -3.83 -3.01
N GLY A 25 -0.09 -5.08 -3.49
CA GLY A 25 -0.43 -6.22 -2.64
C GLY A 25 -1.89 -6.22 -2.17
N PHE A 26 -2.81 -5.71 -3.00
CA PHE A 26 -4.24 -5.68 -2.71
C PHE A 26 -4.78 -7.05 -2.25
N THR A 27 -5.67 -7.01 -1.26
CA THR A 27 -6.46 -8.15 -0.81
C THR A 27 -7.70 -7.66 -0.06
N PRO A 28 -8.87 -8.28 -0.25
CA PRO A 28 -10.05 -7.98 0.58
C PRO A 28 -9.91 -8.50 2.02
N ASP A 29 -9.05 -9.51 2.26
CA ASP A 29 -8.84 -10.09 3.59
C ASP A 29 -7.79 -9.32 4.43
N ALA A 30 -8.23 -8.76 5.56
CA ALA A 30 -7.41 -8.01 6.49
C ALA A 30 -6.27 -8.84 7.13
N GLN A 31 -6.50 -10.12 7.43
CA GLN A 31 -5.45 -10.96 8.04
C GLN A 31 -4.32 -11.24 7.07
N THR A 32 -4.66 -11.56 5.82
CA THR A 32 -3.69 -11.70 4.74
C THR A 32 -2.95 -10.38 4.51
N ALA A 33 -3.65 -9.26 4.54
CA ALA A 33 -3.05 -7.94 4.38
C ALA A 33 -2.00 -7.67 5.47
N GLN A 34 -2.33 -7.94 6.73
CA GLN A 34 -1.40 -7.77 7.86
C GLN A 34 -0.18 -8.70 7.74
N ARG A 35 -0.38 -9.98 7.39
CA ARG A 35 0.73 -10.92 7.18
C ARG A 35 1.69 -10.45 6.06
N ARG A 36 1.13 -9.87 4.99
CA ARG A 36 1.93 -9.28 3.90
C ARG A 36 2.71 -8.06 4.38
N LEU A 37 2.09 -7.16 5.17
CA LEU A 37 2.75 -6.00 5.77
C LEU A 37 3.92 -6.43 6.68
N ASP A 38 3.73 -7.42 7.54
CA ASP A 38 4.78 -7.91 8.44
C ASP A 38 5.93 -8.56 7.67
N ARG A 39 5.63 -9.24 6.55
CA ARG A 39 6.67 -9.77 5.66
C ARG A 39 7.45 -8.64 5.00
N ASP A 40 6.78 -7.61 4.50
CA ASP A 40 7.43 -6.45 3.86
C ASP A 40 8.35 -5.72 4.85
N ARG A 41 7.86 -5.45 6.06
CA ARG A 41 8.65 -4.83 7.14
C ARG A 41 9.90 -5.66 7.47
N ARG A 42 9.76 -6.98 7.58
CA ARG A 42 10.90 -7.89 7.86
C ARG A 42 11.92 -7.91 6.73
N TYR A 43 11.46 -7.90 5.48
CA TYR A 43 12.35 -7.85 4.31
C TYR A 43 13.20 -6.57 4.33
N TRP A 44 12.56 -5.41 4.48
CA TRP A 44 13.25 -4.13 4.46
C TRP A 44 14.03 -3.80 5.72
N HIS A 45 13.71 -4.42 6.86
CA HIS A 45 14.48 -4.24 8.08
C HIS A 45 15.98 -4.56 7.89
N ARG A 46 16.30 -5.52 7.00
CA ARG A 46 17.67 -5.90 6.65
C ARG A 46 18.13 -5.36 5.28
N GLY A 47 17.28 -4.60 4.58
CA GLY A 47 17.58 -4.08 3.25
C GLY A 47 18.51 -2.86 3.27
N PRO A 48 19.32 -2.65 2.21
CA PRO A 48 20.23 -1.51 2.09
C PRO A 48 19.50 -0.18 1.85
N VAL A 49 18.31 -0.21 1.24
CA VAL A 49 17.45 0.95 1.02
C VAL A 49 16.18 0.76 1.83
N ARG A 50 16.06 1.47 2.96
CA ARG A 50 14.89 1.32 3.84
C ARG A 50 13.79 2.29 3.43
N PRO A 51 12.53 1.84 3.32
CA PRO A 51 11.42 2.76 3.24
C PRO A 51 11.33 3.59 4.51
N ALA A 52 10.93 4.85 4.37
CA ALA A 52 10.66 5.75 5.50
C ALA A 52 9.50 5.22 6.34
N ALA A 53 8.49 4.62 5.69
CA ALA A 53 7.40 3.96 6.38
C ALA A 53 6.68 2.91 5.52
N VAL A 54 6.01 1.95 6.18
CA VAL A 54 5.16 0.96 5.53
C VAL A 54 3.86 0.80 6.32
N TYR A 55 2.73 0.96 5.62
CA TYR A 55 1.39 0.96 6.19
C TYR A 55 0.45 0.03 5.44
N LEU A 56 -0.60 -0.40 6.14
CA LEU A 56 -1.80 -0.91 5.51
C LEU A 56 -2.77 0.25 5.29
N VAL A 57 -3.36 0.35 4.10
CA VAL A 57 -4.38 1.37 3.78
C VAL A 57 -5.62 0.71 3.18
N PRO A 58 -6.83 1.20 3.49
CA PRO A 58 -8.01 0.83 2.73
C PRO A 58 -7.87 1.34 1.30
N ALA A 59 -8.18 0.50 0.31
CA ALA A 59 -8.03 0.84 -1.10
C ALA A 59 -9.08 0.13 -1.96
N ASN A 60 -9.42 0.73 -3.09
CA ASN A 60 -10.15 0.08 -4.16
C ASN A 60 -9.17 -0.70 -5.06
N ALA A 61 -9.57 -1.89 -5.50
CA ALA A 61 -8.71 -2.75 -6.32
C ALA A 61 -8.27 -2.07 -7.62
N ALA A 62 -9.17 -1.35 -8.30
CA ALA A 62 -8.85 -0.66 -9.54
C ALA A 62 -7.85 0.49 -9.33
N ASP A 63 -7.94 1.21 -8.20
CA ASP A 63 -6.96 2.25 -7.87
C ASP A 63 -5.57 1.64 -7.68
N VAL A 64 -5.46 0.50 -6.98
CA VAL A 64 -4.19 -0.21 -6.79
C VAL A 64 -3.65 -0.74 -8.12
N SER A 65 -4.50 -1.33 -8.97
CA SER A 65 -4.10 -1.85 -10.29
C SER A 65 -3.65 -0.77 -11.25
N ARG A 66 -4.21 0.44 -11.15
CA ARG A 66 -3.81 1.60 -11.96
C ARG A 66 -2.61 2.36 -11.35
N HIS A 67 -2.20 2.00 -10.14
CA HIS A 67 -1.09 2.66 -9.46
C HIS A 67 0.25 2.19 -10.04
N PRO A 68 1.16 3.11 -10.39
CA PRO A 68 2.47 2.70 -10.87
C PRO A 68 3.26 2.02 -9.74
N VAL A 69 3.81 0.85 -10.06
CA VAL A 69 4.78 0.16 -9.20
C VAL A 69 6.15 0.70 -9.59
N ASP A 70 6.55 1.82 -8.97
CA ASP A 70 7.92 2.37 -8.88
C ASP A 70 7.84 3.87 -8.53
N GLY A 71 7.42 4.19 -7.31
CA GLY A 71 7.49 5.57 -6.80
C GLY A 71 6.49 6.55 -7.42
N CYS A 72 5.20 6.37 -7.11
CA CYS A 72 4.18 7.34 -7.45
C CYS A 72 4.43 8.70 -6.77
N GLN A 73 4.40 9.76 -7.58
CA GLN A 73 4.53 11.17 -7.16
C GLN A 73 3.24 11.97 -7.41
N LEU A 74 2.13 11.32 -7.78
CA LEU A 74 0.88 12.01 -8.07
C LEU A 74 0.41 12.79 -6.83
N SER A 75 0.21 14.09 -7.01
CA SER A 75 -0.18 15.03 -5.94
C SER A 75 -1.57 14.73 -5.36
N CYS A 76 -2.42 14.05 -6.12
CA CYS A 76 -3.75 13.62 -5.69
C CYS A 76 -3.74 12.34 -4.85
N CYS A 77 -2.59 11.65 -4.71
CA CYS A 77 -2.54 10.47 -3.87
C CYS A 77 -2.62 10.86 -2.40
N PRO A 78 -3.51 10.23 -1.61
CA PRO A 78 -3.66 10.56 -0.20
C PRO A 78 -2.36 10.25 0.55
N ASN A 79 -1.61 11.29 0.92
CA ASN A 79 -0.31 11.19 1.59
C ASN A 79 -0.40 10.69 3.03
N THR A 80 -1.61 10.65 3.60
CA THR A 80 -1.86 10.19 4.96
C THR A 80 -2.39 8.76 4.96
N PRO A 81 -1.78 7.82 5.71
CA PRO A 81 -2.46 6.57 6.00
C PRO A 81 -3.77 6.95 6.70
N GLY A 82 -4.90 6.55 6.12
CA GLY A 82 -6.18 6.68 6.80
C GLY A 82 -6.02 6.06 8.18
N ARG A 83 -6.07 6.88 9.23
CA ARG A 83 -6.07 6.38 10.61
C ARG A 83 -7.30 5.49 10.73
N GLY A 84 -7.11 4.19 10.53
CA GLY A 84 -8.09 3.17 10.88
C GLY A 84 -8.45 3.40 12.34
N GLN A 85 -9.74 3.59 12.55
CA GLN A 85 -10.35 4.03 13.80
C GLN A 85 -9.99 3.08 14.96
N ARG A 86 -9.95 3.67 16.15
CA ARG A 86 -9.77 3.00 17.44
C ARG A 86 -10.76 1.86 17.65
#